data_AF-W7AA26-F1
#
_entry.id   AF-W7AA26-F1
#
_cell.length_a   1.000
_cell.length_b   1.000
_cell.length_c   1.000
_cell.angle_alpha   90.00
_cell.angle_beta   90.00
_cell.angle_gamma   90.00
#
_symmetry.space_group_name_H-M   'P 1'
#
loop_
_entity.id
_entity.type
_entity.pdbx_description
1 polymer ?
#
loop_
_entity_poly.entity_id
_entity_poly.type
_entity_poly.pdbx_seq_one_letter_code
_entity_poly.pdbx_strand_id
1 'polypeptide(L)'
;MNQISEKNKSFEEKEKKKIHCAIPKFILNNELLQKAIKKSFPENYNFEIYKCIDIILREKFKNIVLQLPEGLLIWGLYISEILYFFCDCVEDVIILGDVTYGGCCIDDYTGEKLNCDLIIHYGHSCLVPLTVTRIRCIYVFVDIKLNTSHLVETIKKNFNKSDIVLLLGTIQFSCLVHNVHSILKKENHFDLFLPIPQVLPLTKGEVLGCTSPNLYRFLYEHLVREAEGGRGVVEKEESSQNHRSSGEAAQAEKYPSGAIPPKDNNDNHHSEAFIMNECRRFLQKNQVKIVFIADGRFHLESLMIHNPDFSFYRYNPFNKIMTTEKYNYSLFHEIRKNEIKKCSNCKSVCIILSTLGRQGNVNILQNILNLVKQKNIFFFILLLSEIFNEKLALFKNVDVFIQIGCPRLSIDWGNYNSKPLLNSYEAYVFLQAVTYREIYPMDYYANLGNVWSNYNAGIGDTTEKNLSIREIIRRRIQLRKSKISIRYQ
;
A
#
# COMPACT_ATOMS: atom_id res chain seq x y z
N MET A 1 -1.80 -20.53 -61.31
CA MET A 1 -0.67 -21.10 -60.56
C MET A 1 0.33 -20.02 -60.10
N ASN A 2 -0.13 -18.82 -59.69
CA ASN A 2 0.72 -17.75 -59.13
C ASN A 2 -0.04 -16.85 -58.12
N GLN A 3 -1.03 -17.41 -57.39
CA GLN A 3 -1.74 -16.72 -56.30
C GLN A 3 -1.71 -17.50 -54.97
N ILE A 4 -0.94 -18.60 -54.92
CA ILE A 4 -0.79 -19.44 -53.72
C ILE A 4 0.55 -19.16 -53.02
N SER A 5 1.50 -18.49 -53.69
CA SER A 5 2.82 -18.17 -53.13
C SER A 5 2.88 -16.87 -52.31
N GLU A 6 1.91 -15.96 -52.43
CA GLU A 6 1.87 -14.73 -51.62
C GLU A 6 1.14 -14.92 -50.27
N LYS A 7 0.19 -15.86 -50.20
CA LYS A 7 -0.49 -16.17 -48.93
C LYS A 7 0.42 -16.86 -47.92
N ASN A 8 1.40 -17.64 -48.37
CA ASN A 8 2.33 -18.34 -47.48
C ASN A 8 3.44 -17.42 -46.91
N LYS A 9 3.81 -16.32 -47.59
CA LYS A 9 4.69 -15.30 -46.99
C LYS A 9 4.00 -14.47 -45.89
N SER A 10 2.68 -14.30 -45.98
CA SER A 10 1.91 -13.58 -44.95
C SER A 10 1.60 -14.41 -43.68
N PHE A 11 1.83 -15.72 -43.73
CA PHE A 11 1.58 -16.64 -42.63
C PHE A 11 2.83 -16.93 -41.78
N GLU A 12 4.04 -16.71 -42.30
CA GLU A 12 5.29 -16.77 -41.52
C GLU A 12 5.59 -15.47 -40.75
N GLU A 13 5.04 -14.31 -41.17
CA GLU A 13 5.17 -13.04 -40.44
C GLU A 13 4.16 -12.84 -39.28
N LYS A 14 3.34 -13.86 -39.00
CA LYS A 14 2.44 -13.89 -37.84
C LYS A 14 2.87 -14.90 -36.78
N GLU A 15 4.17 -15.09 -36.60
CA GLU A 15 4.65 -15.54 -35.30
C GLU A 15 4.15 -14.55 -34.23
N LYS A 16 3.28 -15.07 -33.37
CA LYS A 16 2.71 -14.42 -32.20
C LYS A 16 3.78 -13.53 -31.57
N LYS A 17 3.57 -12.20 -31.62
CA LYS A 17 4.22 -11.22 -30.75
C LYS A 17 3.88 -11.57 -29.29
N LYS A 18 4.51 -12.63 -28.77
CA LYS A 18 4.64 -12.82 -27.33
C LYS A 18 5.42 -11.62 -26.86
N ILE A 19 4.81 -10.81 -26.00
CA ILE A 19 5.52 -9.79 -25.25
C ILE A 19 6.54 -10.57 -24.42
N HIS A 20 7.77 -10.67 -24.91
CA HIS A 20 8.86 -11.27 -24.15
C HIS A 20 9.19 -10.28 -23.03
N CYS A 21 8.55 -10.50 -21.88
CA CYS A 21 8.79 -9.77 -20.63
C CYS A 21 9.94 -10.43 -19.85
N ALA A 22 10.91 -11.01 -20.56
CA ALA A 22 12.05 -11.71 -20.01
C ALA A 22 13.30 -10.87 -20.21
N ILE A 23 14.09 -10.73 -19.15
CA ILE A 23 15.36 -10.00 -19.20
C ILE A 23 16.25 -10.63 -20.29
N PRO A 24 16.82 -9.83 -21.21
CA PRO A 24 17.67 -10.33 -22.27
C PRO A 24 18.83 -11.22 -21.77
N LYS A 25 19.12 -12.29 -22.51
CA LYS A 25 20.18 -13.25 -22.15
C LYS A 25 21.56 -12.60 -22.04
N PHE A 26 21.85 -11.56 -22.82
CA PHE A 26 23.14 -10.86 -22.75
C PHE A 26 23.34 -10.14 -21.40
N ILE A 27 22.26 -9.70 -20.75
CA ILE A 27 22.30 -9.12 -19.40
C ILE A 27 22.46 -10.23 -18.37
N LEU A 28 21.65 -11.29 -18.46
CA LEU A 28 21.66 -12.40 -17.50
C LEU A 28 22.98 -13.18 -17.51
N ASN A 29 23.59 -13.37 -18.68
CA ASN A 29 24.81 -14.16 -18.86
C ASN A 29 26.10 -13.32 -18.74
N ASN A 30 26.00 -12.02 -18.39
CA ASN A 30 27.19 -11.19 -18.22
C ASN A 30 27.92 -11.56 -16.92
N GLU A 31 29.07 -12.23 -17.07
CA GLU A 31 29.86 -12.71 -15.92
C GLU A 31 30.38 -11.58 -15.02
N LEU A 32 30.74 -10.43 -15.60
CA LEU A 32 31.22 -9.28 -14.83
C LEU A 32 30.09 -8.70 -13.98
N LEU A 33 28.88 -8.57 -14.55
CA LEU A 33 27.70 -8.09 -13.84
C LEU A 33 27.32 -9.04 -12.69
N GLN A 34 27.35 -10.36 -12.94
CA GLN A 34 27.10 -11.35 -11.90
C GLN A 34 28.10 -11.24 -10.74
N LYS A 35 29.39 -11.09 -11.05
CA LYS A 35 30.45 -10.91 -10.04
C LYS A 35 30.29 -9.61 -9.26
N ALA A 36 29.96 -8.51 -9.94
CA ALA A 36 29.71 -7.21 -9.32
C ALA A 36 28.53 -7.29 -8.34
N ILE A 37 27.38 -7.79 -8.79
CA ILE A 37 26.18 -7.96 -7.94
C ILE A 37 26.50 -8.83 -6.72
N LYS A 38 27.18 -9.97 -6.91
CA LYS A 38 27.53 -10.89 -5.81
C LYS A 38 28.47 -10.25 -4.78
N LYS A 39 29.37 -9.36 -5.20
CA LYS A 39 30.31 -8.67 -4.31
C LYS A 39 29.66 -7.49 -3.59
N SER A 40 28.72 -6.80 -4.25
CA SER A 40 28.12 -5.55 -3.77
C SER A 40 26.92 -5.76 -2.84
N PHE A 41 26.16 -6.85 -2.99
CA PHE A 41 24.90 -7.04 -2.28
C PHE A 41 24.86 -8.35 -1.49
N PRO A 42 24.13 -8.40 -0.36
CA PRO A 42 23.85 -9.66 0.33
C PRO A 42 23.06 -10.63 -0.57
N GLU A 43 23.47 -11.91 -0.61
CA GLU A 43 22.86 -12.92 -1.49
C GLU A 43 21.37 -13.14 -1.24
N ASN A 44 20.91 -12.86 -0.02
CA ASN A 44 19.52 -13.01 0.38
C ASN A 44 18.64 -11.79 0.06
N TYR A 45 19.18 -10.68 -0.46
CA TYR A 45 18.43 -9.48 -0.82
C TYR A 45 18.32 -9.36 -2.35
N ASN A 46 17.10 -9.18 -2.86
CA ASN A 46 16.88 -9.03 -4.28
C ASN A 46 16.65 -7.56 -4.68
N PHE A 47 17.71 -6.86 -5.08
CA PHE A 47 17.65 -5.49 -5.60
C PHE A 47 17.17 -5.38 -7.06
N GLU A 48 16.79 -6.49 -7.70
CA GLU A 48 16.30 -6.54 -9.09
C GLU A 48 17.21 -5.83 -10.12
N ILE A 49 18.52 -5.79 -9.89
CA ILE A 49 19.49 -5.04 -10.71
C ILE A 49 19.39 -5.37 -12.20
N TYR A 50 19.27 -6.65 -12.56
CA TYR A 50 19.12 -7.08 -13.95
C TYR A 50 17.89 -6.46 -14.64
N LYS A 51 16.78 -6.33 -13.91
CA LYS A 51 15.55 -5.71 -14.41
C LYS A 51 15.71 -4.20 -14.54
N CYS A 52 16.40 -3.56 -13.59
CA CYS A 52 16.73 -2.14 -13.69
C CYS A 52 17.56 -1.86 -14.95
N ILE A 53 18.65 -2.61 -15.16
CA ILE A 53 19.51 -2.48 -16.35
C ILE A 53 18.74 -2.71 -17.65
N ASP A 54 17.90 -3.77 -17.73
CA ASP A 54 17.06 -4.00 -18.91
C ASP A 54 16.15 -2.81 -19.21
N ILE A 55 15.47 -2.26 -18.20
CA ILE A 55 14.58 -1.13 -18.39
C ILE A 55 15.36 0.13 -18.82
N ILE A 56 16.51 0.38 -18.22
CA ILE A 56 17.37 1.53 -18.54
C ILE A 56 17.86 1.45 -19.99
N LEU A 57 18.45 0.33 -20.39
CA LEU A 57 18.98 0.14 -21.75
C LEU A 57 17.86 0.16 -22.80
N ARG A 58 16.72 -0.48 -22.50
CA ARG A 58 15.59 -0.60 -23.43
C ARG A 58 14.88 0.72 -23.68
N GLU A 59 14.76 1.57 -22.66
CA GLU A 59 14.12 2.88 -22.76
C GLU A 59 15.13 4.03 -22.95
N LYS A 60 16.43 3.73 -22.90
CA LYS A 60 17.56 4.68 -23.04
C LYS A 60 17.50 5.85 -22.05
N PHE A 61 17.23 5.55 -20.78
CA PHE A 61 17.28 6.56 -19.72
C PHE A 61 18.73 7.01 -19.46
N LYS A 62 18.93 8.33 -19.33
CA LYS A 62 20.25 8.94 -19.19
C LYS A 62 20.53 9.38 -17.76
N ASN A 63 19.56 10.09 -17.17
CA ASN A 63 19.68 10.66 -15.84
C ASN A 63 18.78 9.89 -14.87
N ILE A 64 19.39 9.16 -13.95
CA ILE A 64 18.68 8.26 -13.04
C ILE A 64 18.75 8.81 -11.63
N VAL A 65 17.62 8.84 -10.93
CA VAL A 65 17.57 9.13 -9.50
C VAL A 65 17.26 7.87 -8.70
N LEU A 66 18.04 7.61 -7.66
CA LEU A 66 17.86 6.50 -6.73
C LEU A 66 17.26 7.06 -5.44
N GLN A 67 16.12 6.50 -5.02
CA GLN A 67 15.50 6.81 -3.75
C GLN A 67 15.45 5.54 -2.91
N LEU A 68 16.12 5.56 -1.75
CA LEU A 68 16.22 4.41 -0.85
C LEU A 68 15.81 4.82 0.58
N PRO A 69 15.16 3.94 1.35
CA PRO A 69 15.01 4.14 2.78
C PRO A 69 16.38 4.12 3.48
N GLU A 70 16.45 4.71 4.66
CA GLU A 70 17.66 4.84 5.50
C GLU A 70 18.46 3.53 5.57
N GLY A 71 17.78 2.43 5.92
CA GLY A 71 18.41 1.13 6.06
C GLY A 71 19.01 0.58 4.78
N LEU A 72 18.58 1.07 3.60
CA LEU A 72 19.10 0.67 2.29
C LEU A 72 20.07 1.67 1.65
N LEU A 73 20.21 2.87 2.21
CA LEU A 73 20.93 3.98 1.56
C LEU A 73 22.40 3.66 1.27
N ILE A 74 23.04 2.86 2.12
CA ILE A 74 24.42 2.39 1.94
C ILE A 74 24.63 1.65 0.62
N TRP A 75 23.60 0.97 0.08
CA TRP A 75 23.68 0.27 -1.20
C TRP A 75 23.49 1.18 -2.41
N GLY A 76 23.05 2.43 -2.22
CA GLY A 76 22.86 3.40 -3.29
C GLY A 76 24.14 3.63 -4.11
N LEU A 77 25.31 3.68 -3.45
CA LEU A 77 26.60 3.84 -4.12
C LEU A 77 26.92 2.66 -5.04
N TYR A 78 26.77 1.43 -4.55
CA TYR A 78 27.02 0.24 -5.37
C TYR A 78 26.04 0.12 -6.54
N ILE A 79 24.76 0.46 -6.32
CA ILE A 79 23.77 0.49 -7.40
C ILE A 79 24.19 1.52 -8.44
N SER A 80 24.58 2.72 -8.01
CA SER A 80 25.05 3.79 -8.90
C SER A 80 26.23 3.34 -9.77
N GLU A 81 27.28 2.79 -9.17
CA GLU A 81 28.46 2.29 -9.90
C GLU A 81 28.11 1.20 -10.91
N ILE A 82 27.24 0.26 -10.52
CA ILE A 82 26.79 -0.82 -11.42
C ILE A 82 25.97 -0.23 -12.58
N LEU A 83 25.04 0.67 -12.32
CA LEU A 83 24.23 1.27 -13.39
C LEU A 83 25.11 2.07 -14.35
N TYR A 84 26.06 2.85 -13.83
CA TYR A 84 26.99 3.63 -14.64
C TYR A 84 27.89 2.74 -15.51
N PHE A 85 28.41 1.64 -14.95
CA PHE A 85 29.33 0.76 -15.68
C PHE A 85 28.63 -0.13 -16.72
N PHE A 86 27.42 -0.61 -16.43
CA PHE A 86 26.73 -1.59 -17.29
C PHE A 86 25.65 -0.98 -18.19
N CYS A 87 25.38 0.32 -18.09
CA CYS A 87 24.42 1.01 -18.95
C CYS A 87 25.08 2.16 -19.71
N ASP A 88 25.56 1.90 -20.93
CA ASP A 88 26.26 2.90 -21.76
C ASP A 88 25.46 4.19 -22.06
N CYS A 89 24.13 4.16 -21.89
CA CYS A 89 23.27 5.32 -22.07
C CYS A 89 23.19 6.24 -20.84
N VAL A 90 23.66 5.79 -19.67
CA VAL A 90 23.57 6.54 -18.42
C VAL A 90 24.67 7.60 -18.38
N GLU A 91 24.26 8.85 -18.20
CA GLU A 91 25.15 10.01 -18.09
C GLU A 91 25.34 10.39 -16.62
N ASP A 92 24.28 10.32 -15.81
CA ASP A 92 24.30 10.66 -14.38
C ASP A 92 23.41 9.73 -13.54
N VAL A 93 23.87 9.43 -12.33
CA VAL A 93 23.09 8.74 -11.29
C VAL A 93 23.12 9.54 -9.99
N ILE A 94 21.96 10.03 -9.56
CA ILE A 94 21.79 10.86 -8.37
C ILE A 94 21.16 10.03 -7.26
N ILE A 95 21.74 10.03 -6.07
CA ILE A 95 21.16 9.38 -4.88
C ILE A 95 20.48 10.46 -4.05
N LEU A 96 19.17 10.34 -3.80
CA LEU A 96 18.48 11.26 -2.89
C LEU A 96 18.85 10.94 -1.45
N GLY A 97 19.36 11.95 -0.75
CA GLY A 97 19.71 11.86 0.67
C GLY A 97 18.56 12.15 1.64
N ASP A 98 17.41 12.60 1.14
CA ASP A 98 16.24 12.86 1.97
C ASP A 98 15.60 11.57 2.50
N VAL A 99 15.01 11.68 3.69
CA VAL A 99 14.44 10.53 4.39
C VAL A 99 13.25 9.94 3.61
N THR A 100 13.34 8.65 3.32
CA THR A 100 12.28 7.90 2.64
C THR A 100 11.64 6.89 3.59
N TYR A 101 10.46 7.23 4.14
CA TYR A 101 9.75 6.37 5.10
C TYR A 101 8.89 5.26 4.46
N GLY A 102 8.54 5.38 3.19
CA GLY A 102 7.58 4.49 2.55
C GLY A 102 7.28 4.82 1.10
N GLY A 103 6.46 3.97 0.46
CA GLY A 103 6.01 4.18 -0.93
C GLY A 103 5.11 5.41 -1.12
N CYS A 104 4.62 6.02 -0.02
CA CYS A 104 3.92 7.30 -0.04
C CYS A 104 4.85 8.51 -0.18
N CYS A 105 6.14 8.36 0.10
CA CYS A 105 7.13 9.44 0.07
C CYS A 105 7.93 9.49 -1.24
N ILE A 106 7.38 8.96 -2.34
CA ILE A 106 8.07 9.02 -3.62
C ILE A 106 8.39 10.48 -3.98
N ASP A 107 9.67 10.76 -4.26
CA ASP A 107 10.13 12.11 -4.58
C ASP A 107 10.42 12.26 -6.07
N ASP A 108 9.36 12.13 -6.86
CA ASP A 108 9.40 12.33 -8.30
C ASP A 108 9.52 13.81 -8.70
N TYR A 109 9.22 14.73 -7.77
CA TYR A 109 9.34 16.18 -8.00
C TYR A 109 10.79 16.64 -7.98
N THR A 110 11.58 16.24 -6.99
CA THR A 110 13.01 16.56 -6.96
C THR A 110 13.72 15.94 -8.15
N GLY A 111 13.39 14.68 -8.50
CA GLY A 111 13.91 14.04 -9.70
C GLY A 111 13.62 14.83 -10.99
N GLU A 112 12.38 15.32 -11.18
CA GLU A 112 12.03 16.19 -12.31
C GLU A 112 12.86 17.48 -12.31
N LYS A 113 13.04 18.14 -11.15
CA LYS A 113 13.81 19.39 -11.04
C LYS A 113 15.31 19.22 -11.29
N LEU A 114 15.83 18.02 -11.04
CA LEU A 114 17.21 17.64 -11.37
C LEU A 114 17.36 17.17 -12.82
N ASN A 115 16.31 17.26 -13.65
CA ASN A 115 16.27 16.77 -15.03
C ASN A 115 16.57 15.27 -15.15
N CYS A 116 16.12 14.47 -14.17
CA CYS A 116 16.18 13.02 -14.25
C CYS A 116 15.02 12.45 -15.07
N ASP A 117 15.29 11.40 -15.83
CA ASP A 117 14.29 10.73 -16.67
C ASP A 117 13.58 9.60 -15.91
N LEU A 118 14.28 9.01 -14.93
CA LEU A 118 13.87 7.81 -14.21
C LEU A 118 14.16 7.93 -12.71
N ILE A 119 13.17 7.62 -11.88
CA ILE A 119 13.34 7.31 -10.45
C ILE A 119 13.23 5.80 -10.21
N ILE A 120 14.20 5.25 -9.48
CA ILE A 120 14.15 3.90 -8.94
C ILE A 120 13.94 3.99 -7.43
N HIS A 121 12.75 3.60 -6.97
CA HIS A 121 12.33 3.65 -5.58
C HIS A 121 12.44 2.26 -4.95
N TYR A 122 13.33 2.13 -3.95
CA TYR A 122 13.63 0.85 -3.30
C TYR A 122 12.86 0.64 -2.00
N GLY A 123 12.61 -0.63 -1.68
CA GLY A 123 12.18 -1.11 -0.36
C GLY A 123 10.69 -1.05 -0.06
N HIS A 124 9.87 -0.47 -0.93
CA HIS A 124 8.44 -0.26 -0.65
C HIS A 124 7.54 -0.69 -1.81
N SER A 125 6.31 -1.09 -1.46
CA SER A 125 5.26 -1.38 -2.43
C SER A 125 4.79 -0.12 -3.16
N CYS A 126 4.25 -0.33 -4.37
CA CYS A 126 3.72 0.73 -5.22
C CYS A 126 2.40 1.28 -4.64
N LEU A 127 2.50 2.16 -3.65
CA LEU A 127 1.35 2.82 -3.05
C LEU A 127 0.85 3.96 -3.94
N VAL A 128 1.76 4.74 -4.51
CA VAL A 128 1.42 5.84 -5.43
C VAL A 128 1.32 5.29 -6.86
N PRO A 129 0.21 5.53 -7.58
CA PRO A 129 0.09 5.09 -8.97
C PRO A 129 1.16 5.72 -9.88
N LEU A 130 1.84 4.90 -10.69
CA LEU A 130 2.83 5.37 -11.68
C LEU A 130 2.27 6.37 -12.73
N THR A 131 0.96 6.54 -12.82
CA THR A 131 0.31 7.49 -13.72
C THR A 131 0.25 8.92 -13.18
N VAL A 132 0.58 9.11 -11.90
CA VAL A 132 0.59 10.43 -11.25
C VAL A 132 2.00 10.95 -10.99
N THR A 133 3.04 10.14 -11.21
CA THR A 133 4.43 10.58 -11.11
C THR A 133 4.81 11.49 -12.29
N ARG A 134 5.67 12.48 -12.06
CA ARG A 134 6.16 13.45 -13.05
C ARG A 134 7.21 12.85 -13.97
N ILE A 135 8.08 12.02 -13.40
CA ILE A 135 9.10 11.25 -14.11
C ILE A 135 8.77 9.75 -14.10
N ARG A 136 9.45 8.96 -14.94
CA ARG A 136 9.25 7.52 -14.97
C ARG A 136 9.66 6.94 -13.62
N CYS A 137 8.81 6.08 -13.03
CA CYS A 137 9.14 5.42 -11.77
C CYS A 137 9.20 3.89 -11.92
N ILE A 138 10.19 3.28 -11.28
CA ILE A 138 10.31 1.83 -11.03
C ILE A 138 10.31 1.61 -9.53
N TYR A 139 9.40 0.77 -9.05
CA TYR A 139 9.45 0.25 -7.68
C TYR A 139 10.23 -1.05 -7.64
N VAL A 140 11.17 -1.16 -6.71
CA VAL A 140 11.90 -2.38 -6.38
C VAL A 140 11.64 -2.71 -4.91
N PHE A 141 10.95 -3.81 -4.64
CA PHE A 141 10.47 -4.10 -3.28
C PHE A 141 11.57 -4.58 -2.34
N VAL A 142 12.68 -5.09 -2.89
CA VAL A 142 13.79 -5.71 -2.14
C VAL A 142 13.30 -6.90 -1.32
N ASP A 143 12.91 -7.96 -2.04
CA ASP A 143 12.52 -9.24 -1.44
C ASP A 143 13.70 -9.88 -0.70
N ILE A 144 13.46 -10.31 0.55
CA ILE A 144 14.47 -10.91 1.42
C ILE A 144 14.19 -12.42 1.52
N LYS A 145 15.07 -13.20 0.89
CA LYS A 145 14.98 -14.66 0.85
C LYS A 145 15.47 -15.26 2.16
N LEU A 146 14.58 -15.95 2.87
CA LEU A 146 14.90 -16.60 4.15
C LEU A 146 14.38 -18.05 4.16
N ASN A 147 14.83 -18.83 5.14
CA ASN A 147 14.53 -20.25 5.23
C ASN A 147 13.02 -20.48 5.48
N THR A 148 12.32 -20.89 4.42
CA THR A 148 10.88 -21.17 4.45
C THR A 148 10.55 -22.38 5.32
N SER A 149 11.35 -23.46 5.22
CA SER A 149 11.13 -24.71 5.96
C SER A 149 11.14 -24.49 7.47
N HIS A 150 12.07 -23.68 7.98
CA HIS A 150 12.14 -23.37 9.40
C HIS A 150 10.85 -22.71 9.90
N LEU A 151 10.29 -21.74 9.15
CA LEU A 151 9.05 -21.08 9.54
C LEU A 151 7.86 -22.04 9.48
N VAL A 152 7.79 -22.89 8.46
CA VAL A 152 6.77 -23.96 8.38
C VAL A 152 6.84 -24.86 9.61
N GLU A 153 8.02 -25.37 9.96
CA GLU A 153 8.22 -26.22 11.14
C GLU A 153 7.90 -25.48 12.45
N THR A 154 8.26 -24.20 12.54
CA THR A 154 7.94 -23.36 13.70
C THR A 154 6.43 -23.23 13.87
N ILE A 155 5.68 -22.97 12.80
CA ILE A 155 4.22 -22.87 12.82
C ILE A 155 3.61 -24.22 13.24
N LYS A 156 4.03 -25.32 12.62
CA LYS A 156 3.54 -26.68 12.94
C LYS A 156 3.82 -27.10 14.38
N LYS A 157 4.94 -26.66 14.95
CA LYS A 157 5.34 -27.00 16.32
C LYS A 157 4.55 -26.21 17.37
N ASN A 158 4.12 -24.99 17.06
CA ASN A 158 3.49 -24.09 18.03
C ASN A 158 1.96 -24.07 17.96
N PHE A 159 1.35 -24.56 16.87
CA PHE A 159 -0.10 -24.51 16.67
C PHE A 159 -0.69 -25.90 16.42
N ASN A 160 -1.92 -26.11 16.86
CA ASN A 160 -2.66 -27.35 16.66
C ASN A 160 -3.29 -27.37 15.27
N LYS A 161 -3.58 -28.57 14.74
CA LYS A 161 -4.22 -28.72 13.42
C LYS A 161 -5.60 -28.03 13.33
N SER A 162 -6.32 -27.95 14.44
CA SER A 162 -7.62 -27.28 14.53
C SER A 162 -7.53 -25.75 14.64
N ASP A 163 -6.33 -25.18 14.81
CA ASP A 163 -6.13 -23.74 14.82
C ASP A 163 -6.32 -23.16 13.41
N ILE A 164 -6.89 -21.95 13.34
CA ILE A 164 -7.05 -21.21 12.09
C ILE A 164 -5.90 -20.21 11.98
N VAL A 165 -4.95 -20.47 11.09
CA VAL A 165 -3.74 -19.65 10.94
C VAL A 165 -3.85 -18.69 9.76
N LEU A 166 -3.69 -17.39 10.02
CA LEU A 166 -3.58 -16.35 8.99
C LEU A 166 -2.15 -15.82 8.94
N LEU A 167 -1.59 -15.73 7.73
CA LEU A 167 -0.22 -15.29 7.49
C LEU A 167 -0.22 -13.89 6.89
N LEU A 168 0.54 -12.97 7.50
CA LEU A 168 0.74 -11.61 7.01
C LEU A 168 2.21 -11.18 7.22
N GLY A 169 2.62 -10.07 6.63
CA GLY A 169 3.97 -9.52 6.81
C GLY A 169 4.14 -8.17 6.11
N THR A 170 5.39 -7.72 6.03
CA THR A 170 5.75 -6.56 5.20
C THR A 170 6.10 -7.00 3.79
N ILE A 171 6.16 -6.05 2.85
CA ILE A 171 6.41 -6.35 1.43
C ILE A 171 7.72 -7.13 1.19
N GLN A 172 8.76 -6.88 1.99
CA GLN A 172 10.06 -7.54 1.87
C GLN A 172 10.00 -9.04 2.19
N PHE A 173 8.96 -9.51 2.87
CA PHE A 173 8.74 -10.92 3.19
C PHE A 173 7.54 -11.52 2.46
N SER A 174 7.00 -10.84 1.44
CA SER A 174 5.82 -11.31 0.70
C SER A 174 6.04 -12.69 0.07
N CYS A 175 7.19 -12.95 -0.56
CA CYS A 175 7.50 -14.28 -1.10
C CYS A 175 7.51 -15.35 0.01
N LEU A 176 8.06 -15.04 1.18
CA LEU A 176 8.09 -15.98 2.32
C LEU A 176 6.68 -16.28 2.83
N VAL A 177 5.82 -15.27 2.99
CA VAL A 177 4.40 -15.43 3.36
C VAL A 177 3.71 -16.40 2.39
N HIS A 178 3.84 -16.15 1.08
CA HIS A 178 3.20 -16.97 0.05
C HIS A 178 3.74 -18.39 -0.03
N ASN A 179 5.06 -18.58 0.10
CA ASN A 179 5.67 -19.90 0.07
C ASN A 179 5.26 -20.75 1.28
N VAL A 180 5.26 -20.17 2.49
CA VAL A 180 4.80 -20.86 3.70
C VAL A 180 3.33 -21.24 3.57
N HIS A 181 2.48 -20.32 3.09
CA HIS A 181 1.07 -20.60 2.82
C HIS A 181 0.90 -21.77 1.83
N SER A 182 1.61 -21.74 0.70
CA SER A 182 1.53 -22.81 -0.30
C SER A 182 1.98 -24.17 0.22
N ILE A 183 3.03 -24.22 1.05
CA ILE A 183 3.53 -25.47 1.63
C ILE A 183 2.53 -26.03 2.63
N LEU A 184 2.05 -25.21 3.57
CA LEU A 184 1.07 -25.63 4.57
C LEU A 184 -0.24 -26.09 3.92
N LYS A 185 -0.67 -25.43 2.84
CA LYS A 185 -1.81 -25.86 2.02
C LYS A 185 -1.57 -27.23 1.41
N LYS A 186 -0.43 -27.41 0.74
CA LYS A 186 -0.09 -28.66 0.03
C LYS A 186 -0.01 -29.86 0.98
N GLU A 187 0.46 -29.63 2.20
CA GLU A 187 0.59 -30.67 3.22
C GLU A 187 -0.72 -30.94 4.00
N ASN A 188 -1.78 -30.16 3.76
CA ASN A 188 -3.05 -30.22 4.50
C ASN A 188 -2.82 -30.29 6.02
N HIS A 189 -1.92 -29.45 6.52
CA HIS A 189 -1.51 -29.53 7.93
C HIS A 189 -2.61 -29.09 8.89
N PHE A 190 -3.33 -28.03 8.54
CA PHE A 190 -4.46 -27.49 9.31
C PHE A 190 -5.78 -27.99 8.74
N ASP A 191 -6.75 -28.24 9.63
CA ASP A 191 -8.09 -28.73 9.27
C ASP A 191 -8.86 -27.72 8.43
N LEU A 192 -8.61 -26.43 8.66
CA LEU A 192 -9.21 -25.32 7.94
C LEU A 192 -8.14 -24.37 7.41
N PHE A 193 -8.15 -24.18 6.09
CA PHE A 193 -7.15 -23.38 5.41
C PHE A 193 -7.78 -22.21 4.66
N LEU A 194 -7.53 -21.00 5.17
CA LEU A 194 -8.06 -19.76 4.59
C LEU A 194 -7.10 -19.12 3.59
N PRO A 195 -7.59 -18.31 2.64
CA PRO A 195 -6.72 -17.51 1.79
C PRO A 195 -5.93 -16.48 2.62
N ILE A 196 -4.85 -15.97 2.04
CA ILE A 196 -4.06 -14.89 2.67
C ILE A 196 -4.91 -13.60 2.66
N PRO A 197 -5.11 -12.92 3.82
CA PRO A 197 -5.86 -11.67 3.88
C PRO A 197 -5.27 -10.58 3.00
N GLN A 198 -6.10 -9.67 2.49
CA GLN A 198 -5.67 -8.57 1.64
C GLN A 198 -6.49 -7.31 1.91
N VAL A 199 -5.83 -6.16 1.87
CA VAL A 199 -6.47 -4.85 1.77
C VAL A 199 -5.95 -4.15 0.53
N LEU A 200 -6.82 -3.84 -0.42
CA LEU A 200 -6.41 -3.16 -1.65
C LEU A 200 -6.01 -1.71 -1.36
N PRO A 201 -4.97 -1.18 -2.03
CA PRO A 201 -4.25 -1.76 -3.19
C PRO A 201 -3.05 -2.63 -2.83
N LEU A 202 -2.84 -2.93 -1.55
CA LEU A 202 -1.68 -3.72 -1.10
C LEU A 202 -1.74 -5.15 -1.61
N THR A 203 -0.56 -5.77 -1.66
CA THR A 203 -0.43 -7.18 -2.05
C THR A 203 -1.08 -8.08 -0.99
N LYS A 204 -1.50 -9.28 -1.38
CA LYS A 204 -2.00 -10.29 -0.42
C LYS A 204 -0.96 -10.51 0.69
N GLY A 205 -1.41 -10.45 1.94
CA GLY A 205 -0.59 -10.63 3.13
C GLY A 205 0.20 -9.40 3.55
N GLU A 206 0.20 -8.33 2.78
CA GLU A 206 0.94 -7.11 3.09
C GLU A 206 0.19 -6.21 4.08
N VAL A 207 0.92 -5.64 5.04
CA VAL A 207 0.42 -4.63 5.98
C VAL A 207 1.36 -3.43 6.01
N LEU A 208 0.79 -2.22 5.94
CA LEU A 208 1.48 -0.96 6.15
C LEU A 208 1.27 -0.45 7.58
N GLY A 209 2.16 0.43 8.07
CA GLY A 209 1.97 1.05 9.38
C GLY A 209 0.73 1.94 9.50
N CYS A 210 0.13 2.34 8.37
CA CYS A 210 -1.07 3.18 8.31
C CYS A 210 -2.26 2.49 7.63
N THR A 211 -2.12 1.22 7.22
CA THR A 211 -3.17 0.49 6.50
C THR A 211 -3.04 -1.00 6.73
N SER A 212 -4.07 -1.61 7.31
CA SER A 212 -4.15 -3.05 7.60
C SER A 212 -5.50 -3.63 7.20
N PRO A 213 -5.58 -4.92 6.85
CA PRO A 213 -6.84 -5.58 6.55
C PRO A 213 -7.75 -5.64 7.78
N ASN A 214 -9.05 -5.53 7.54
CA ASN A 214 -10.09 -5.79 8.54
C ASN A 214 -10.33 -7.30 8.61
N LEU A 215 -9.79 -7.94 9.65
CA LEU A 215 -9.85 -9.38 9.85
C LEU A 215 -11.24 -9.86 10.28
N TYR A 216 -12.08 -9.01 10.89
CA TYR A 216 -13.47 -9.35 11.17
C TYR A 216 -14.24 -9.55 9.86
N ARG A 217 -14.15 -8.59 8.94
CA ARG A 217 -14.79 -8.69 7.64
C ARG A 217 -14.25 -9.89 6.85
N PHE A 218 -12.94 -10.09 6.86
CA PHE A 218 -12.31 -11.25 6.23
C PHE A 218 -12.85 -12.57 6.82
N LEU A 219 -12.87 -12.72 8.14
CA LEU A 219 -13.37 -13.92 8.81
C LEU A 219 -14.86 -14.15 8.55
N TYR A 220 -15.64 -13.07 8.54
CA TYR A 220 -17.07 -13.13 8.27
C TYR A 220 -17.37 -13.64 6.87
N GLU A 221 -16.70 -13.07 5.87
CA GLU A 221 -16.90 -13.43 4.46
C GLU A 221 -16.50 -14.86 4.14
N HIS A 222 -15.50 -15.42 4.85
CA HIS A 222 -14.95 -16.75 4.56
C HIS A 222 -15.47 -17.86 5.46
N LEU A 223 -15.85 -17.59 6.71
CA LEU A 223 -16.25 -18.63 7.67
C LEU A 223 -17.62 -18.41 8.31
N VAL A 224 -17.90 -17.18 8.76
CA VAL A 224 -19.07 -16.93 9.62
C VAL A 224 -20.36 -16.87 8.80
N ARG A 225 -20.33 -16.22 7.63
CA ARG A 225 -21.50 -16.09 6.76
C ARG A 225 -21.98 -17.45 6.23
N GLU A 226 -21.07 -18.38 5.95
CA GLU A 226 -21.40 -19.71 5.44
C GLU A 226 -21.98 -20.64 6.52
N ALA A 227 -21.64 -20.44 7.80
CA ALA A 227 -22.21 -21.20 8.92
C ALA A 227 -23.72 -20.93 9.11
N GLU A 228 -24.24 -19.83 8.58
CA GLU A 228 -25.68 -19.49 8.58
C GLU A 228 -26.44 -20.02 7.36
N GLY A 229 -25.74 -20.47 6.31
CA GLY A 229 -26.33 -21.00 5.08
C GLY A 229 -25.64 -22.28 4.63
N GLY A 230 -26.12 -23.44 5.10
CA GLY A 230 -25.47 -24.72 4.82
C GLY A 230 -25.32 -25.04 3.34
N ARG A 231 -24.07 -25.10 2.85
CA ARG A 231 -23.47 -26.10 1.92
C ARG A 231 -22.14 -25.60 1.35
N GLY A 232 -21.08 -26.39 1.60
CA GLY A 232 -20.03 -26.78 0.64
C GLY A 232 -19.24 -25.70 -0.09
N VAL A 233 -17.95 -25.59 0.26
CA VAL A 233 -16.90 -24.97 -0.55
C VAL A 233 -16.90 -25.58 -1.95
N VAL A 234 -17.27 -24.79 -2.96
CA VAL A 234 -16.90 -25.03 -4.36
C VAL A 234 -16.09 -23.82 -4.82
N GLU A 235 -14.83 -24.09 -5.15
CA GLU A 235 -13.92 -23.14 -5.78
C GLU A 235 -14.58 -22.51 -7.01
N LYS A 236 -14.76 -21.19 -7.03
CA LYS A 236 -14.98 -20.46 -8.28
C LYS A 236 -13.64 -20.19 -8.93
N GLU A 237 -13.25 -21.07 -9.84
CA GLU A 237 -12.30 -20.74 -10.89
C GLU A 237 -12.88 -19.62 -11.76
N GLU A 238 -12.10 -18.56 -11.94
CA GLU A 238 -12.38 -17.50 -12.92
C GLU A 238 -12.28 -18.08 -14.33
N SER A 239 -13.43 -18.39 -14.94
CA SER A 239 -13.53 -18.52 -16.39
C SER A 239 -14.34 -17.35 -16.94
N SER A 240 -13.61 -16.46 -17.60
CA SER A 240 -14.14 -15.36 -18.41
C SER A 240 -14.82 -15.92 -19.65
N GLN A 241 -16.14 -15.81 -19.77
CA GLN A 241 -16.80 -15.82 -21.07
C GLN A 241 -17.90 -14.77 -21.15
N ASN A 242 -17.74 -13.92 -22.16
CA ASN A 242 -18.67 -12.89 -22.60
C ASN A 242 -20.01 -13.50 -23.01
N HIS A 243 -21.11 -12.90 -22.55
CA HIS A 243 -22.30 -12.84 -23.38
C HIS A 243 -22.92 -11.45 -23.33
N ARG A 244 -23.03 -10.87 -24.53
CA ARG A 244 -23.80 -9.67 -24.86
C ARG A 244 -25.28 -10.00 -24.83
N SER A 245 -26.08 -9.08 -24.33
CA SER A 245 -27.42 -8.82 -24.88
C SER A 245 -27.77 -7.33 -24.68
N SER A 246 -28.75 -6.91 -25.46
CA SER A 246 -28.91 -5.60 -26.11
C SER A 246 -30.26 -4.97 -25.77
N GLY A 247 -30.36 -3.64 -25.84
CA GLY A 247 -31.61 -2.86 -25.83
C GLY A 247 -32.22 -2.72 -24.44
N GLU A 248 -32.78 -1.60 -23.98
CA GLU A 248 -33.49 -0.53 -24.70
C GLU A 248 -33.39 0.80 -23.94
N ALA A 249 -33.66 1.89 -24.66
CA ALA A 249 -33.67 3.26 -24.16
C ALA A 249 -34.91 3.57 -23.32
N ALA A 250 -34.74 4.34 -22.24
CA ALA A 250 -35.83 5.07 -21.59
C ALA A 250 -35.32 6.42 -21.06
N GLN A 251 -36.24 7.38 -21.02
CA GLN A 251 -36.04 8.82 -21.14
C GLN A 251 -35.50 9.52 -19.89
N ALA A 252 -34.98 10.72 -20.14
CA ALA A 252 -34.49 11.67 -19.15
C ALA A 252 -35.63 12.31 -18.34
N GLU A 253 -35.45 12.38 -17.02
CA GLU A 253 -36.17 13.33 -16.17
C GLU A 253 -35.19 14.08 -15.25
N LYS A 254 -35.38 15.40 -15.20
CA LYS A 254 -34.65 16.37 -14.37
C LYS A 254 -35.16 16.31 -12.94
N TYR A 255 -34.27 16.35 -11.95
CA TYR A 255 -34.61 16.74 -10.57
C TYR A 255 -33.55 17.69 -9.95
N PRO A 256 -33.96 18.59 -9.04
CA PRO A 256 -33.22 19.78 -8.63
C PRO A 256 -32.29 19.57 -7.41
N SER A 257 -31.57 20.65 -7.09
CA SER A 257 -30.61 20.86 -5.99
C SER A 257 -30.98 20.31 -4.60
N GLY A 258 -29.96 19.84 -3.88
CA GLY A 258 -29.92 19.84 -2.41
C GLY A 258 -29.88 18.44 -1.77
N ALA A 259 -28.85 18.22 -0.95
CA ALA A 259 -28.53 17.00 -0.18
C ALA A 259 -28.01 15.82 -1.01
N ILE A 260 -26.74 15.45 -0.76
CA ILE A 260 -26.15 14.18 -1.20
C ILE A 260 -26.64 13.12 -0.20
N PRO A 261 -27.49 12.15 -0.60
CA PRO A 261 -27.81 11.02 0.28
C PRO A 261 -26.58 10.10 0.37
N PRO A 262 -26.41 9.36 1.48
CA PRO A 262 -25.44 8.29 1.51
C PRO A 262 -25.77 7.30 0.38
N LYS A 263 -24.74 6.88 -0.36
CA LYS A 263 -24.88 5.82 -1.37
C LYS A 263 -25.20 4.50 -0.65
N ASP A 264 -26.47 4.25 -0.38
CA ASP A 264 -26.97 2.89 -0.21
C ASP A 264 -27.18 2.30 -1.60
N ASN A 265 -26.14 1.62 -2.09
CA ASN A 265 -26.30 0.70 -3.21
C ASN A 265 -26.73 -0.65 -2.64
N ASN A 266 -27.84 -1.18 -3.16
CA ASN A 266 -28.41 -2.50 -2.90
C ASN A 266 -27.38 -3.64 -2.97
N ASP A 267 -26.80 -3.99 -1.83
CA ASP A 267 -26.26 -5.30 -1.50
C ASP A 267 -26.65 -5.56 -0.04
N ASN A 268 -26.95 -6.81 0.35
CA ASN A 268 -27.29 -7.21 1.72
C ASN A 268 -26.12 -6.91 2.70
N HIS A 269 -25.90 -5.65 3.04
CA HIS A 269 -24.80 -5.20 3.89
C HIS A 269 -25.28 -5.17 5.33
N HIS A 270 -25.02 -6.27 6.04
CA HIS A 270 -25.06 -6.27 7.49
C HIS A 270 -24.17 -5.15 8.06
N SER A 271 -24.62 -4.50 9.13
CA SER A 271 -23.88 -3.40 9.75
C SER A 271 -22.50 -3.87 10.28
N GLU A 272 -21.51 -2.98 10.34
CA GLU A 272 -20.18 -3.30 10.89
C GLU A 272 -20.28 -3.91 12.29
N ALA A 273 -21.18 -3.38 13.13
CA ALA A 273 -21.44 -3.89 14.47
C ALA A 273 -21.97 -5.33 14.49
N PHE A 274 -22.83 -5.69 13.52
CA PHE A 274 -23.33 -7.07 13.38
C PHE A 274 -22.17 -8.01 13.04
N ILE A 275 -21.39 -7.69 11.99
CA ILE A 275 -20.24 -8.50 11.55
C ILE A 275 -19.27 -8.74 12.71
N MET A 276 -18.93 -7.68 13.45
CA MET A 276 -18.03 -7.78 14.60
C MET A 276 -18.58 -8.69 15.70
N ASN A 277 -19.86 -8.58 16.03
CA ASN A 277 -20.48 -9.39 17.08
C ASN A 277 -20.49 -10.88 16.71
N GLU A 278 -20.80 -11.23 15.47
CA GLU A 278 -20.75 -12.63 15.03
C GLU A 278 -19.31 -13.18 15.03
N CYS A 279 -18.35 -12.39 14.54
CA CYS A 279 -16.94 -12.77 14.61
C CYS A 279 -16.45 -12.96 16.05
N ARG A 280 -16.87 -12.12 17.01
CA ARG A 280 -16.51 -12.29 18.43
C ARG A 280 -17.06 -13.61 18.99
N ARG A 281 -18.31 -13.97 18.67
CA ARG A 281 -18.86 -15.29 19.06
C ARG A 281 -18.08 -16.44 18.44
N PHE A 282 -17.65 -16.29 17.18
CA PHE A 282 -16.81 -17.27 16.52
C PHE A 282 -15.44 -17.41 17.21
N LEU A 283 -14.78 -16.29 17.52
CA LEU A 283 -13.46 -16.24 18.17
C LEU A 283 -13.47 -16.80 19.60
N GLN A 284 -14.62 -16.78 20.30
CA GLN A 284 -14.77 -17.43 21.61
C GLN A 284 -14.71 -18.96 21.52
N LYS A 285 -15.13 -19.54 20.38
CA LYS A 285 -15.21 -20.99 20.17
C LYS A 285 -14.01 -21.55 19.38
N ASN A 286 -13.34 -20.71 18.61
CA ASN A 286 -12.30 -21.12 17.66
C ASN A 286 -10.99 -20.37 17.92
N GLN A 287 -9.88 -21.07 17.74
CA GLN A 287 -8.55 -20.53 17.96
C GLN A 287 -7.98 -19.95 16.67
N VAL A 288 -8.17 -18.64 16.44
CA VAL A 288 -7.59 -17.94 15.29
C VAL A 288 -6.24 -17.32 15.66
N LYS A 289 -5.18 -17.67 14.91
CA LYS A 289 -3.79 -17.27 15.14
C LYS A 289 -3.30 -16.42 13.96
N ILE A 290 -2.87 -15.20 14.24
CA ILE A 290 -2.28 -14.32 13.23
C ILE A 290 -0.76 -14.40 13.35
N VAL A 291 -0.09 -14.93 12.33
CA VAL A 291 1.37 -14.99 12.25
C VAL A 291 1.88 -13.90 11.33
N PHE A 292 2.52 -12.91 11.93
CA PHE A 292 3.10 -11.75 11.24
C PHE A 292 4.60 -11.92 11.05
N ILE A 293 5.06 -11.89 9.80
CA ILE A 293 6.45 -12.14 9.44
C ILE A 293 7.16 -10.80 9.27
N ALA A 294 7.95 -10.41 10.28
CA ALA A 294 8.76 -9.18 10.28
C ALA A 294 9.73 -9.13 11.47
N ASP A 295 10.79 -8.33 11.33
CA ASP A 295 11.71 -7.98 12.42
C ASP A 295 11.11 -6.98 13.42
N GLY A 296 10.42 -5.95 12.93
CA GLY A 296 9.85 -4.87 13.75
C GLY A 296 8.36 -5.03 14.09
N ARG A 297 7.90 -4.27 15.08
CA ARG A 297 6.49 -4.24 15.52
C ARG A 297 5.65 -3.18 14.82
N PHE A 298 6.25 -2.15 14.23
CA PHE A 298 5.54 -1.01 13.65
C PHE A 298 4.36 -1.40 12.75
N HIS A 299 4.57 -2.30 11.79
CA HIS A 299 3.51 -2.77 10.88
C HIS A 299 2.50 -3.67 11.59
N LEU A 300 2.96 -4.55 12.48
CA LEU A 300 2.11 -5.42 13.28
C LEU A 300 1.18 -4.62 14.19
N GLU A 301 1.65 -3.53 14.80
CA GLU A 301 0.82 -2.67 15.64
C GLU A 301 -0.37 -2.09 14.87
N SER A 302 -0.18 -1.69 13.60
CA SER A 302 -1.30 -1.29 12.75
C SER A 302 -2.32 -2.40 12.53
N LEU A 303 -1.88 -3.66 12.48
CA LEU A 303 -2.78 -4.80 12.38
C LEU A 303 -3.50 -5.06 13.71
N MET A 304 -2.80 -5.00 14.84
CA MET A 304 -3.35 -5.20 16.18
C MET A 304 -4.38 -4.11 16.53
N ILE A 305 -4.06 -2.83 16.30
CA ILE A 305 -4.96 -1.69 16.56
C ILE A 305 -6.29 -1.85 15.82
N HIS A 306 -6.25 -2.32 14.57
CA HIS A 306 -7.44 -2.49 13.75
C HIS A 306 -8.19 -3.80 14.03
N ASN A 307 -7.59 -4.74 14.77
CA ASN A 307 -8.11 -6.09 14.98
C ASN A 307 -7.88 -6.59 16.43
N PRO A 308 -8.42 -5.90 17.45
CA PRO A 308 -8.03 -6.11 18.85
C PRO A 308 -8.41 -7.48 19.43
N ASP A 309 -9.41 -8.17 18.87
CA ASP A 309 -9.92 -9.45 19.41
C ASP A 309 -9.14 -10.69 18.94
N PHE A 310 -8.11 -10.52 18.11
CA PHE A 310 -7.32 -11.62 17.54
C PHE A 310 -6.04 -11.90 18.33
N SER A 311 -5.54 -13.14 18.26
CA SER A 311 -4.26 -13.54 18.85
C SER A 311 -3.11 -13.33 17.86
N PHE A 312 -2.13 -12.49 18.22
CA PHE A 312 -1.01 -12.13 17.36
C PHE A 312 0.29 -12.79 17.76
N TYR A 313 1.01 -13.26 16.76
CA TYR A 313 2.34 -13.81 16.84
C TYR A 313 3.22 -13.10 15.83
N ARG A 314 4.44 -12.77 16.22
CA ARG A 314 5.44 -12.24 15.30
C ARG A 314 6.55 -13.24 15.13
N TYR A 315 6.86 -13.57 13.90
CA TYR A 315 8.05 -14.33 13.56
C TYR A 315 9.10 -13.37 13.01
N ASN A 316 10.21 -13.23 13.73
CA ASN A 316 11.38 -12.52 13.25
C ASN A 316 12.23 -13.50 12.43
N PRO A 317 12.36 -13.30 11.11
CA PRO A 317 12.99 -14.28 10.25
C PRO A 317 14.52 -14.19 10.27
N PHE A 318 15.10 -13.16 10.90
CA PHE A 318 16.56 -13.02 11.05
C PHE A 318 17.08 -13.82 12.25
N ASN A 319 16.51 -13.61 13.43
CA ASN A 319 16.89 -14.37 14.64
C ASN A 319 16.07 -15.65 14.83
N LYS A 320 15.07 -15.90 13.97
CA LYS A 320 14.23 -17.09 13.91
C LYS A 320 13.36 -17.30 15.16
N ILE A 321 12.98 -16.22 15.84
CA ILE A 321 12.18 -16.27 17.06
C ILE A 321 10.72 -15.95 16.73
N MET A 322 9.81 -16.78 17.25
CA MET A 322 8.37 -16.48 17.29
C MET A 322 7.99 -15.96 18.68
N THR A 323 7.37 -14.78 18.73
CA THR A 323 6.89 -14.15 19.96
C THR A 323 5.38 -13.97 19.92
N THR A 324 4.72 -14.09 21.07
CA THR A 324 3.34 -13.64 21.23
C THR A 324 3.34 -12.13 21.43
N GLU A 325 2.47 -11.43 20.70
CA GLU A 325 2.44 -9.98 20.68
C GLU A 325 1.14 -9.47 21.28
N LYS A 326 1.26 -8.48 22.17
CA LYS A 326 0.13 -7.82 22.82
C LYS A 326 0.21 -6.32 22.61
N TYR A 327 -0.95 -5.69 22.65
CA TYR A 327 -1.09 -4.24 22.57
C TYR A 327 -1.99 -3.75 23.71
N ASN A 328 -1.62 -2.64 24.34
CA ASN A 328 -2.42 -2.08 25.43
C ASN A 328 -3.51 -1.19 24.85
N TYR A 329 -4.61 -1.81 24.40
CA TYR A 329 -5.73 -1.12 23.76
C TYR A 329 -6.37 -0.08 24.67
N SER A 330 -6.53 -0.38 25.96
CA SER A 330 -7.11 0.55 26.94
C SER A 330 -6.28 1.84 27.05
N LEU A 331 -4.97 1.70 27.24
CA LEU A 331 -4.06 2.85 27.30
C LEU A 331 -4.04 3.62 25.97
N PHE A 332 -3.99 2.92 24.84
CA PHE A 332 -4.03 3.54 23.52
C PHE A 332 -5.29 4.38 23.33
N HIS A 333 -6.48 3.82 23.58
CA HIS A 333 -7.74 4.55 23.47
C HIS A 333 -7.84 5.69 24.49
N GLU A 334 -7.35 5.50 25.71
CA GLU A 334 -7.30 6.55 26.73
C GLU A 334 -6.47 7.74 26.24
N ILE A 335 -5.23 7.50 25.77
CA ILE A 335 -4.35 8.54 25.23
C ILE A 335 -5.03 9.26 24.07
N ARG A 336 -5.54 8.54 23.07
CA ARG A 336 -6.15 9.18 21.88
C ARG A 336 -7.42 9.94 22.21
N LYS A 337 -8.29 9.40 23.08
CA LYS A 337 -9.49 10.12 23.55
C LYS A 337 -9.12 11.36 24.37
N ASN A 338 -8.07 11.31 25.18
CA ASN A 338 -7.62 12.45 25.96
C ASN A 338 -7.04 13.56 25.06
N GLU A 339 -6.27 13.22 24.02
CA GLU A 339 -5.81 14.20 23.02
C GLU A 339 -6.98 14.91 22.32
N ILE A 340 -8.02 14.16 21.93
CA ILE A 340 -9.23 14.74 21.34
C ILE A 340 -9.97 15.62 22.37
N LYS A 341 -10.12 15.17 23.62
CA LYS A 341 -10.80 15.95 24.68
C LYS A 341 -10.12 17.28 24.98
N LYS A 342 -8.78 17.34 24.96
CA LYS A 342 -8.01 18.58 25.11
C LYS A 342 -8.41 19.66 24.08
N CYS A 343 -8.96 19.25 22.94
CA CYS A 343 -9.36 20.15 21.87
C CYS A 343 -10.73 20.84 22.08
N SER A 344 -11.52 20.45 23.09
CA SER A 344 -12.94 20.85 23.22
C SER A 344 -13.20 22.36 23.31
N ASN A 345 -12.20 23.15 23.71
CA ASN A 345 -12.29 24.61 23.85
C ASN A 345 -11.23 25.35 23.00
N CYS A 346 -10.71 24.70 21.94
CA CYS A 346 -9.72 25.34 21.09
C CYS A 346 -10.29 26.57 20.39
N LYS A 347 -9.50 27.63 20.31
CA LYS A 347 -9.83 28.85 19.55
C LYS A 347 -9.10 28.88 18.20
N SER A 348 -7.98 28.17 18.11
CA SER A 348 -7.08 28.16 16.96
C SER A 348 -6.64 26.75 16.56
N VAL A 349 -6.72 26.45 15.26
CA VAL A 349 -6.29 25.17 14.67
C VAL A 349 -5.24 25.43 13.59
N CYS A 350 -4.12 24.71 13.67
CA CYS A 350 -3.16 24.63 12.57
C CYS A 350 -3.42 23.35 11.78
N ILE A 351 -3.79 23.48 10.50
CA ILE A 351 -4.00 22.34 9.62
C ILE A 351 -2.72 22.14 8.80
N ILE A 352 -1.99 21.07 9.12
CA ILE A 352 -0.75 20.70 8.45
C ILE A 352 -1.09 19.85 7.24
N LEU A 353 -0.70 20.29 6.04
CA LEU A 353 -0.71 19.47 4.84
C LEU A 353 0.73 19.01 4.56
N SER A 354 0.96 17.69 4.62
CA SER A 354 2.28 17.14 4.34
C SER A 354 2.67 17.36 2.87
N THR A 355 3.88 17.85 2.64
CA THR A 355 4.49 17.98 1.31
C THR A 355 5.57 16.91 1.06
N LEU A 356 5.72 15.93 1.96
CA LEU A 356 6.66 14.83 1.76
C LEU A 356 6.10 13.82 0.76
N GLY A 357 6.75 13.75 -0.40
CA GLY A 357 6.31 12.96 -1.55
C GLY A 357 4.84 13.19 -1.87
N ARG A 358 4.00 12.16 -1.64
CA ARG A 358 2.56 12.15 -1.94
C ARG A 358 1.70 11.87 -0.71
N GLN A 359 2.20 12.13 0.50
CA GLN A 359 1.46 11.89 1.74
C GLN A 359 0.25 12.83 1.92
N GLY A 360 0.41 14.12 1.59
CA GLY A 360 -0.66 15.10 1.73
C GLY A 360 -1.80 14.89 0.74
N ASN A 361 -3.03 15.13 1.19
CA ASN A 361 -4.21 15.07 0.35
C ASN A 361 -5.05 16.33 0.46
N VAL A 362 -5.09 17.10 -0.63
CA VAL A 362 -5.85 18.35 -0.73
C VAL A 362 -7.36 18.16 -0.55
N ASN A 363 -7.91 16.98 -0.83
CA ASN A 363 -9.35 16.73 -0.62
C ASN A 363 -9.67 16.53 0.86
N ILE A 364 -8.80 15.80 1.58
CA ILE A 364 -8.91 15.71 3.05
C ILE A 364 -8.81 17.13 3.63
N LEU A 365 -7.89 17.94 3.12
CA LEU A 365 -7.75 19.33 3.54
C LEU A 365 -9.04 20.12 3.30
N GLN A 366 -9.62 20.08 2.10
CA GLN A 366 -10.87 20.79 1.81
C GLN A 366 -12.02 20.34 2.71
N ASN A 367 -12.17 19.04 2.95
CA ASN A 367 -13.21 18.53 3.84
C ASN A 367 -13.01 19.04 5.28
N ILE A 368 -11.80 18.97 5.81
CA ILE A 368 -11.48 19.48 7.16
C ILE A 368 -11.68 20.99 7.22
N LEU A 369 -11.27 21.75 6.19
CA LEU A 369 -11.51 23.20 6.13
C LEU A 369 -13.00 23.53 6.22
N ASN A 370 -13.86 22.78 5.52
CA ASN A 370 -15.31 22.98 5.59
C ASN A 370 -15.86 22.71 6.99
N LEU A 371 -15.39 21.63 7.64
CA LEU A 371 -15.79 21.29 9.01
C LEU A 371 -15.32 22.33 10.04
N VAL A 372 -14.08 22.82 9.94
CA VAL A 372 -13.54 23.83 10.85
C VAL A 372 -14.27 25.18 10.68
N LYS A 373 -14.58 25.57 9.43
CA LYS A 373 -15.38 26.78 9.14
C LYS A 373 -16.78 26.69 9.77
N GLN A 374 -17.44 25.54 9.68
CA GLN A 374 -18.76 25.33 10.31
C GLN A 374 -18.72 25.48 11.83
N LYS A 375 -17.58 25.20 12.47
CA LYS A 375 -17.39 25.36 13.91
C LYS A 375 -16.97 26.78 14.32
N ASN A 376 -16.79 27.71 13.38
CA ASN A 376 -16.30 29.08 13.62
C ASN A 376 -14.97 29.14 14.40
N ILE A 377 -14.08 28.17 14.18
CA ILE A 377 -12.75 28.12 14.81
C ILE A 377 -11.76 28.85 13.90
N PHE A 378 -10.87 29.68 14.46
CA PHE A 378 -9.80 30.30 13.67
C PHE A 378 -8.82 29.22 13.20
N PHE A 379 -8.40 29.27 11.94
CA PHE A 379 -7.44 28.32 11.42
C PHE A 379 -6.50 28.93 10.40
N PHE A 380 -5.35 28.28 10.22
CA PHE A 380 -4.46 28.50 9.09
C PHE A 380 -3.89 27.17 8.61
N ILE A 381 -3.37 27.19 7.39
CA ILE A 381 -2.78 26.01 6.74
C ILE A 381 -1.26 26.13 6.83
N LEU A 382 -0.59 25.05 7.23
CA LEU A 382 0.85 24.95 7.27
C LEU A 382 1.31 23.83 6.34
N LEU A 383 2.23 24.14 5.43
CA LEU A 383 2.86 23.13 4.57
C LEU A 383 4.17 22.68 5.21
N LEU A 384 4.33 21.38 5.43
CA LEU A 384 5.56 20.80 5.96
C LEU A 384 5.89 19.50 5.23
N SER A 385 7.16 19.32 4.82
CA SER A 385 7.63 18.02 4.36
C SER A 385 7.65 17.06 5.54
N GLU A 386 8.50 17.36 6.52
CA GLU A 386 8.67 16.55 7.72
C GLU A 386 8.13 17.26 8.95
N ILE A 387 7.32 16.53 9.72
CA ILE A 387 6.63 17.01 10.92
C ILE A 387 7.36 16.45 12.13
N PHE A 388 7.87 17.34 12.98
CA PHE A 388 8.57 17.01 14.23
C PHE A 388 8.07 17.90 15.37
N ASN A 389 8.14 17.41 16.60
CA ASN A 389 7.66 18.14 17.79
C ASN A 389 8.34 19.50 17.96
N GLU A 390 9.63 19.60 17.65
CA GLU A 390 10.44 20.81 17.76
C GLU A 390 9.92 21.91 16.81
N LYS A 391 9.55 21.54 15.57
CA LYS A 391 8.95 22.48 14.60
C LYS A 391 7.58 22.95 15.09
N LEU A 392 6.77 22.04 15.62
CA LEU A 392 5.42 22.37 16.11
C LEU A 392 5.46 23.26 17.36
N ALA A 393 6.44 23.07 18.23
CA ALA A 393 6.63 23.87 19.45
C ALA A 393 6.88 25.36 19.17
N LEU A 394 7.38 25.71 17.96
CA LEU A 394 7.59 27.10 17.55
C LEU A 394 6.28 27.89 17.39
N PHE A 395 5.16 27.21 17.14
CA PHE A 395 3.86 27.85 16.94
C PHE A 395 3.16 28.06 18.28
N LYS A 396 3.39 29.21 18.92
CA LYS A 396 2.82 29.53 20.25
C LYS A 396 1.31 29.80 20.24
N ASN A 397 0.78 30.39 19.16
CA ASN A 397 -0.63 30.79 19.03
C ASN A 397 -1.47 29.76 18.27
N VAL A 398 -1.36 28.49 18.66
CA VAL A 398 -2.09 27.35 18.10
C VAL A 398 -2.57 26.48 19.25
N ASP A 399 -3.82 26.10 19.30
CA ASP A 399 -4.31 25.21 20.36
C ASP A 399 -4.23 23.75 19.94
N VAL A 400 -4.47 23.46 18.65
CA VAL A 400 -4.55 22.09 18.11
C VAL A 400 -3.86 22.01 16.75
N PHE A 401 -3.11 20.94 16.52
CA PHE A 401 -2.59 20.58 15.20
C PHE A 401 -3.42 19.44 14.61
N ILE A 402 -3.85 19.61 13.36
CA ILE A 402 -4.42 18.54 12.56
C ILE A 402 -3.44 18.23 11.44
N GLN A 403 -2.91 17.02 11.38
CA GLN A 403 -1.98 16.62 10.32
C GLN A 403 -2.65 15.74 9.26
N ILE A 404 -2.45 16.14 8.02
CA ILE A 404 -2.88 15.44 6.80
C ILE A 404 -1.60 14.94 6.13
N GLY A 405 -1.16 13.77 6.56
CA GLY A 405 0.04 13.08 6.10
C GLY A 405 0.09 11.68 6.71
N CYS A 406 1.24 11.26 7.25
CA CYS A 406 1.37 9.96 7.90
C CYS A 406 0.54 9.88 9.21
N PRO A 407 -0.50 9.01 9.31
CA PRO A 407 -1.33 8.90 10.52
C PRO A 407 -0.57 8.46 11.78
N ARG A 408 0.56 7.78 11.58
CA ARG A 408 1.39 7.25 12.67
C ARG A 408 2.08 8.30 13.51
N LEU A 409 2.28 9.51 12.98
CA LEU A 409 2.86 10.63 13.73
C LEU A 409 1.98 10.98 14.95
N SER A 410 0.67 11.03 14.76
CA SER A 410 -0.29 11.28 15.83
C SER A 410 -0.38 10.11 16.81
N ILE A 411 -0.34 8.87 16.30
CA ILE A 411 -0.52 7.65 17.09
C ILE A 411 0.71 7.35 17.97
N ASP A 412 1.92 7.43 17.41
CA ASP A 412 3.13 6.94 18.07
C ASP A 412 3.73 7.94 19.05
N TRP A 413 3.66 9.23 18.75
CA TRP A 413 4.31 10.26 19.56
C TRP A 413 3.53 11.58 19.66
N GLY A 414 2.34 11.67 19.06
CA GLY A 414 1.56 12.92 19.03
C GLY A 414 1.12 13.43 20.40
N ASN A 415 1.18 12.59 21.45
CA ASN A 415 0.89 12.95 22.84
C ASN A 415 2.11 13.46 23.63
N TYR A 416 3.33 13.40 23.06
CA TYR A 416 4.52 13.97 23.69
C TYR A 416 4.62 15.48 23.52
N ASN A 417 3.86 16.04 22.57
CA ASN A 417 3.80 17.49 22.38
C ASN A 417 2.91 18.13 23.46
N SER A 418 3.26 19.37 23.84
CA SER A 418 2.42 20.20 24.71
C SER A 418 1.02 20.45 24.13
N LYS A 419 0.88 20.40 22.80
CA LYS A 419 -0.35 20.67 22.06
C LYS A 419 -0.81 19.41 21.31
N PRO A 420 -2.12 19.10 21.29
CA PRO A 420 -2.62 17.91 20.62
C PRO A 420 -2.27 17.87 19.13
N LEU A 421 -1.79 16.72 18.68
CA LEU A 421 -1.58 16.39 17.27
C LEU A 421 -2.57 15.30 16.85
N LEU A 422 -3.56 15.68 16.04
CA LEU A 422 -4.61 14.80 15.55
C LEU A 422 -4.33 14.36 14.11
N ASN A 423 -4.59 13.10 13.79
CA ASN A 423 -4.62 12.66 12.39
C ASN A 423 -5.98 12.97 11.74
N SER A 424 -6.14 12.62 10.47
CA SER A 424 -7.37 12.91 9.74
C SER A 424 -8.62 12.27 10.38
N TYR A 425 -8.59 11.01 10.82
CA TYR A 425 -9.73 10.37 11.48
C TYR A 425 -10.11 11.12 12.78
N GLU A 426 -9.13 11.43 13.62
CA GLU A 426 -9.34 12.10 14.88
C GLU A 426 -9.82 13.54 14.71
N ALA A 427 -9.40 14.21 13.63
CA ALA A 427 -9.95 15.51 13.26
C ALA A 427 -11.45 15.45 12.96
N TYR A 428 -11.93 14.40 12.27
CA TYR A 428 -13.36 14.22 12.04
C TYR A 428 -14.12 13.95 13.35
N VAL A 429 -13.50 13.24 14.29
CA VAL A 429 -14.07 13.02 15.63
C VAL A 429 -14.13 14.33 16.43
N PHE A 430 -13.02 15.04 16.49
CA PHE A 430 -12.90 16.33 17.15
C PHE A 430 -13.91 17.35 16.61
N LEU A 431 -14.08 17.42 15.29
CA LEU A 431 -15.03 18.31 14.62
C LEU A 431 -16.47 17.79 14.65
N GLN A 432 -16.73 16.66 15.32
CA GLN A 432 -18.05 16.04 15.50
C GLN A 432 -18.72 15.62 14.18
N ALA A 433 -17.93 15.36 13.13
CA ALA A 433 -18.42 14.81 11.87
C ALA A 433 -18.63 13.28 11.97
N VAL A 434 -17.88 12.62 12.86
CA VAL A 434 -17.92 11.16 13.07
C VAL A 434 -17.79 10.88 14.57
N THR A 435 -18.45 9.85 15.08
CA THR A 435 -18.26 9.39 16.46
C THR A 435 -16.99 8.57 16.60
N TYR A 436 -16.29 8.72 17.74
CA TYR A 436 -15.13 7.88 18.03
C TYR A 436 -15.52 6.39 18.01
N ARG A 437 -14.92 5.64 17.10
CA ARG A 437 -15.15 4.20 16.90
C ARG A 437 -14.53 3.37 18.02
N GLU A 438 -15.18 2.25 18.34
CA GLU A 438 -14.68 1.25 19.27
C GLU A 438 -13.34 0.67 18.77
N ILE A 439 -13.30 0.23 17.51
CA ILE A 439 -12.07 -0.18 16.84
C ILE A 439 -11.48 1.04 16.14
N TYR A 440 -10.23 1.34 16.45
CA TYR A 440 -9.52 2.44 15.81
C TYR A 440 -9.17 2.07 14.36
N PRO A 441 -9.59 2.87 13.37
CA PRO A 441 -9.40 2.51 11.97
C PRO A 441 -7.93 2.67 11.56
N MET A 442 -7.39 1.63 10.91
CA MET A 442 -6.10 1.69 10.23
C MET A 442 -6.33 1.45 8.73
N ASP A 443 -7.04 2.38 8.08
CA ASP A 443 -7.58 2.26 6.72
C ASP A 443 -7.10 3.39 5.79
N TYR A 444 -6.03 4.10 6.14
CA TYR A 444 -5.68 5.38 5.52
C TYR A 444 -5.39 5.31 4.01
N TYR A 445 -4.84 4.21 3.52
CA TYR A 445 -4.67 3.93 2.08
C TYR A 445 -5.50 2.72 1.62
N ALA A 446 -6.55 2.35 2.35
CA ALA A 446 -7.46 1.30 1.90
C ALA A 446 -8.38 1.83 0.78
N ASN A 447 -8.54 1.05 -0.29
CA ASN A 447 -9.49 1.38 -1.36
C ASN A 447 -10.93 1.49 -0.84
N LEU A 448 -11.29 0.69 0.17
CA LEU A 448 -12.57 0.73 0.86
C LEU A 448 -12.50 1.50 2.19
N GLY A 449 -11.51 2.38 2.36
CA GLY A 449 -11.39 3.24 3.54
C GLY A 449 -12.50 4.29 3.63
N ASN A 450 -12.55 5.00 4.74
CA ASN A 450 -13.59 5.99 5.01
C ASN A 450 -13.24 7.40 4.49
N VAL A 451 -14.10 8.39 4.76
CA VAL A 451 -13.96 9.79 4.29
C VAL A 451 -12.69 10.52 4.75
N TRP A 452 -11.99 10.01 5.76
CA TRP A 452 -10.70 10.52 6.24
C TRP A 452 -9.49 9.84 5.59
N SER A 453 -9.71 8.82 4.76
CA SER A 453 -8.67 8.05 4.07
C SER A 453 -8.28 8.69 2.73
N ASN A 454 -7.06 8.40 2.29
CA ASN A 454 -6.44 9.03 1.14
C ASN A 454 -7.19 8.74 -0.18
N TYR A 455 -7.78 7.55 -0.32
CA TYR A 455 -8.52 7.18 -1.53
C TYR A 455 -10.02 7.51 -1.49
N ASN A 456 -10.61 7.77 -0.32
CA ASN A 456 -12.06 7.93 -0.18
C ASN A 456 -12.53 9.30 0.31
N ALA A 457 -11.63 10.27 0.52
CA ALA A 457 -11.99 11.63 0.93
C ALA A 457 -12.81 12.46 -0.11
N GLY A 458 -13.50 11.83 -1.07
CA GLY A 458 -14.46 12.47 -1.98
C GLY A 458 -13.85 13.36 -3.07
N ILE A 459 -14.69 13.75 -4.03
CA ILE A 459 -14.42 14.63 -5.19
C ILE A 459 -14.89 16.05 -4.84
N GLY A 460 -13.95 16.99 -4.81
CA GLY A 460 -14.16 18.45 -4.70
C GLY A 460 -12.93 19.14 -5.30
N ASP A 461 -13.15 19.87 -6.39
CA ASP A 461 -12.26 20.18 -7.53
C ASP A 461 -11.02 21.08 -7.20
N THR A 462 -9.94 21.13 -8.00
CA THR A 462 -9.97 21.93 -9.25
C THR A 462 -8.94 21.67 -10.38
N THR A 463 -7.89 20.83 -10.29
CA THR A 463 -6.96 20.74 -11.46
C THR A 463 -6.34 19.40 -11.81
N GLU A 464 -6.30 18.41 -10.92
CA GLU A 464 -5.57 17.15 -11.21
C GLU A 464 -6.29 15.85 -10.83
N LYS A 465 -7.50 15.93 -10.28
CA LYS A 465 -8.26 14.71 -9.93
C LYS A 465 -9.35 14.44 -10.96
N ASN A 466 -9.41 13.19 -11.38
CA ASN A 466 -10.24 12.66 -12.46
C ASN A 466 -9.68 12.91 -13.85
N LEU A 467 -8.45 12.44 -14.08
CA LEU A 467 -8.24 11.78 -15.36
C LEU A 467 -9.34 10.73 -15.48
N SER A 468 -10.26 10.93 -16.42
CA SER A 468 -11.25 9.91 -16.75
C SER A 468 -10.52 8.57 -16.94
N ILE A 469 -11.21 7.43 -16.80
CA ILE A 469 -10.61 6.13 -17.17
C ILE A 469 -9.94 6.23 -18.55
N ARG A 470 -10.53 7.00 -19.48
CA ARG A 470 -9.95 7.30 -20.79
C ARG A 470 -8.65 8.10 -20.71
N GLU A 471 -8.54 9.06 -19.81
CA GLU A 471 -7.33 9.88 -19.64
C GLU A 471 -6.23 9.14 -18.86
N ILE A 472 -6.58 8.31 -17.87
CA ILE A 472 -5.63 7.35 -17.25
C ILE A 472 -5.11 6.39 -18.32
N ILE A 473 -6.02 5.85 -19.15
CA ILE A 473 -5.66 5.01 -20.29
C ILE A 473 -4.81 5.81 -21.28
N ARG A 474 -5.14 7.08 -21.58
CA ARG A 474 -4.38 7.94 -22.49
C ARG A 474 -2.96 8.15 -21.98
N ARG A 475 -2.77 8.47 -20.70
CA ARG A 475 -1.44 8.59 -20.07
C ARG A 475 -0.71 7.25 -20.05
N ARG A 476 -1.37 6.14 -19.71
CA ARG A 476 -0.80 4.78 -19.84
C ARG A 476 -0.38 4.47 -21.28
N ILE A 477 -1.13 4.92 -22.27
CA ILE A 477 -0.81 4.78 -23.70
C ILE A 477 0.34 5.72 -24.08
N GLN A 478 0.41 6.95 -23.60
CA GLN A 478 1.54 7.87 -23.82
C GLN A 478 2.83 7.31 -23.22
N LEU A 479 2.78 6.81 -21.98
CA LEU A 479 3.86 6.05 -21.33
C LEU A 479 4.23 4.76 -22.09
N ARG A 480 3.34 4.24 -22.95
CA ARG A 480 3.62 3.11 -23.85
C ARG A 480 4.06 3.56 -25.24
N LYS A 481 3.70 4.77 -25.69
CA LYS A 481 4.03 5.36 -27.00
C LYS A 481 5.45 5.91 -27.04
N SER A 482 6.11 6.13 -25.89
CA SER A 482 7.58 6.24 -25.81
C SER A 482 8.29 5.01 -26.40
N LYS A 483 7.58 3.90 -26.63
CA LYS A 483 8.00 2.83 -27.55
C LYS A 483 7.89 3.29 -29.00
N ILE A 484 8.87 4.05 -29.47
CA ILE A 484 9.11 4.22 -30.89
C ILE A 484 10.05 3.09 -31.34
N SER A 485 9.52 2.20 -32.18
CA SER A 485 10.21 1.28 -33.09
C SER A 485 11.71 1.06 -32.85
N ILE A 486 12.05 0.03 -32.07
CA ILE A 486 13.42 -0.47 -31.99
C ILE A 486 13.60 -1.50 -33.11
N ARG A 487 14.30 -1.10 -34.17
CA ARG A 487 15.03 -2.05 -35.01
C ARG A 487 16.26 -2.47 -34.22
N TYR A 488 16.42 -3.77 -34.01
CA TYR A 488 17.73 -4.32 -33.69
C TYR A 488 18.59 -4.15 -34.95
N GLN A 489 19.68 -3.40 -34.85
CA GLN A 489 20.81 -3.56 -35.77
C GLN A 489 21.81 -4.48 -35.11
#